data_AF-A0A367K6X0-F1
#
_entry.id   AF-A0A367K6X0-F1
#
_cell.length_a   1.000
_cell.length_b   1.000
_cell.length_c   1.000
_cell.angle_alpha   90.00
_cell.angle_beta   90.00
_cell.angle_gamma   90.00
#
_symmetry.space_group_name_H-M   'P 1'
#
loop_
_entity.id
_entity.type
_entity.pdbx_description
1 polymer ?
#
loop_
_entity_poly.entity_id
_entity_poly.type
_entity_poly.pdbx_seq_one_letter_code
_entity_poly.pdbx_strand_id
1 'polypeptide(L)'
;ITTLIIPKQTGTADTCTTENEEDLFDIQDKHDLLTFGWIHTHPTQSCFLSSLDLHTHCSYQLMLPEAIAIVCAPSYQPNFGIFRLTDPPGLDIISECKQTPAFHPHPDLPIYTSAQEAGGHIQIADYDFKVLDLRK
;
A
#
# COMPACT_ATOMS: atom_id res chain seq x y z
N ILE A 1 11.98 -5.19 -6.16
CA ILE A 1 10.80 -4.69 -6.90
C ILE A 1 11.33 -4.04 -8.18
N THR A 2 11.06 -4.58 -9.36
CA THR A 2 11.74 -4.13 -10.61
C THR A 2 10.97 -3.08 -11.41
N THR A 3 9.67 -2.92 -11.14
CA THR A 3 8.77 -2.07 -11.92
C THR A 3 7.83 -1.32 -10.98
N LEU A 4 7.72 0.00 -11.16
CA LEU A 4 6.68 0.85 -10.59
C LEU A 4 5.66 1.14 -11.69
N ILE A 5 4.41 0.72 -11.48
CA ILE A 5 3.31 1.04 -12.39
C ILE A 5 2.47 2.14 -11.74
N ILE A 6 2.23 3.23 -12.48
CA ILE A 6 1.32 4.30 -12.07
C ILE A 6 0.04 4.11 -12.89
N PRO A 7 -1.01 3.50 -12.33
CA PRO A 7 -2.24 3.25 -13.06
C PRO A 7 -3.01 4.55 -13.29
N LYS A 8 -3.99 4.50 -14.22
CA LYS A 8 -5.05 5.51 -14.26
C LYS A 8 -5.74 5.52 -12.90
N GLN A 9 -6.00 6.72 -12.39
CA GLN A 9 -6.53 6.90 -11.06
C GLN A 9 -7.09 8.31 -10.90
N THR A 10 -8.09 8.44 -10.05
CA THR A 10 -8.58 9.73 -9.55
C THR A 10 -8.16 9.90 -8.10
N GLY A 11 -7.48 11.02 -7.80
CA GLY A 11 -7.03 11.38 -6.46
C GLY A 11 -7.78 12.58 -5.89
N THR A 12 -8.00 12.55 -4.58
CA THR A 12 -8.38 13.73 -3.76
C THR A 12 -7.21 14.10 -2.85
N ALA A 13 -7.41 15.01 -1.88
CA ALA A 13 -6.39 15.32 -0.88
C ALA A 13 -6.12 14.16 0.09
N ASP A 14 -7.06 13.21 0.21
CA ASP A 14 -7.04 12.15 1.23
C ASP A 14 -7.24 10.73 0.66
N THR A 15 -7.50 10.60 -0.65
CA THR A 15 -7.77 9.30 -1.29
C THR A 15 -7.16 9.23 -2.68
N CYS A 16 -6.83 8.02 -3.13
CA CYS A 16 -6.58 7.71 -4.53
C CYS A 16 -7.34 6.44 -4.90
N THR A 17 -8.11 6.49 -5.97
CA THR A 17 -8.89 5.36 -6.47
C THR A 17 -8.35 4.97 -7.85
N THR A 18 -7.93 3.73 -8.01
CA THR A 18 -7.52 3.17 -9.30
C THR A 18 -8.70 3.14 -10.26
N GLU A 19 -8.43 3.35 -11.54
CA GLU A 19 -9.40 3.26 -12.63
C GLU A 19 -8.91 2.25 -13.65
N ASN A 20 -9.85 1.55 -14.29
CA ASN A 20 -9.57 0.56 -15.34
C ASN A 20 -8.53 -0.48 -14.90
N GLU A 21 -8.81 -1.20 -13.81
CA GLU A 21 -7.94 -2.25 -13.27
C GLU A 21 -7.63 -3.36 -14.29
N GLU A 22 -8.46 -3.53 -15.32
CA GLU A 22 -8.21 -4.42 -16.47
C GLU A 22 -6.93 -4.01 -17.24
N ASP A 23 -6.73 -2.71 -17.50
CA ASP A 23 -5.51 -2.21 -18.19
C ASP A 23 -4.25 -2.52 -17.35
N LEU A 24 -4.37 -2.39 -16.01
CA LEU A 24 -3.29 -2.70 -15.08
C LEU A 24 -2.97 -4.20 -15.11
N PHE A 25 -4.00 -5.05 -15.05
CA PHE A 25 -3.85 -6.50 -15.12
C PHE A 25 -3.19 -6.94 -16.43
N ASP A 26 -3.65 -6.44 -17.58
CA ASP A 26 -3.12 -6.78 -18.90
C ASP A 26 -1.63 -6.42 -19.03
N ILE A 27 -1.21 -5.27 -18.50
CA ILE A 27 0.21 -4.87 -18.48
C ILE A 27 1.02 -5.76 -17.57
N GLN A 28 0.50 -6.15 -16.41
CA GLN A 28 1.20 -7.05 -15.50
C GLN A 28 1.38 -8.43 -16.12
N ASP A 29 0.33 -9.01 -16.69
CA ASP A 29 0.35 -10.32 -17.35
C ASP A 29 1.31 -10.33 -18.54
N LYS A 30 1.20 -9.34 -19.44
CA LYS A 30 2.07 -9.21 -20.63
C LYS A 30 3.57 -9.13 -20.30
N HIS A 31 3.91 -8.62 -19.12
CA HIS A 31 5.28 -8.42 -18.68
C HIS A 31 5.71 -9.41 -17.58
N ASP A 32 4.91 -10.44 -17.29
CA ASP A 32 5.14 -11.44 -16.25
C ASP A 32 5.44 -10.82 -14.86
N LEU A 33 4.69 -9.76 -14.50
CA LEU A 33 4.92 -8.97 -13.28
C LEU A 33 4.03 -9.42 -12.12
N LEU A 34 4.65 -9.75 -10.99
CA LEU A 34 3.94 -9.99 -9.73
C LEU A 34 3.69 -8.68 -8.96
N THR A 35 2.53 -8.59 -8.32
CA THR A 35 2.18 -7.50 -7.40
C THR A 35 2.81 -7.73 -6.03
N PHE A 36 3.83 -6.94 -5.67
CA PHE A 36 4.51 -7.03 -4.36
C PHE A 36 3.96 -6.04 -3.31
N GLY A 37 3.01 -5.19 -3.68
CA GLY A 37 2.53 -4.12 -2.83
C GLY A 37 2.15 -2.89 -3.63
N TRP A 38 2.04 -1.77 -2.92
CA TRP A 38 1.60 -0.50 -3.49
C TRP A 38 2.27 0.68 -2.76
N ILE A 39 2.24 1.85 -3.40
CA ILE A 39 2.82 3.09 -2.88
C ILE A 39 1.86 4.25 -3.14
N HIS A 40 1.66 5.10 -2.13
CA HIS A 40 0.89 6.34 -2.27
C HIS A 40 1.53 7.48 -1.50
N THR A 41 0.97 8.68 -1.67
CA THR A 41 1.44 9.88 -1.00
C THR A 41 0.42 10.40 0.01
N HIS A 42 0.94 10.93 1.11
CA HIS A 42 0.25 11.81 2.06
C HIS A 42 0.82 13.22 1.87
N PRO A 43 0.26 14.06 0.99
CA PRO A 43 0.85 15.37 0.68
C PRO A 43 0.97 16.27 1.91
N THR A 44 -0.03 16.21 2.80
CA THR A 44 -0.18 17.08 3.97
C THR A 44 -0.36 16.33 5.28
N GLN A 45 -0.41 15.00 5.26
CA GLN A 45 -0.58 14.15 6.45
C GLN A 45 0.76 13.51 6.83
N SER A 46 0.90 13.08 8.08
CA SER A 46 2.07 12.35 8.54
C SER A 46 2.18 10.96 7.90
N CYS A 47 3.30 10.28 8.12
CA CYS A 47 3.53 8.93 7.60
C CYS A 47 2.88 7.86 8.50
N PHE A 48 1.72 7.33 8.08
CA PHE A 48 0.99 6.26 8.75
C PHE A 48 0.03 5.57 7.76
N LEU A 49 -0.52 4.40 8.11
CA LEU A 49 -1.64 3.80 7.36
C LEU A 49 -2.98 4.31 7.88
N SER A 50 -3.74 5.01 7.03
CA SER A 50 -5.12 5.41 7.32
C SER A 50 -6.07 4.20 7.30
N SER A 51 -7.30 4.37 7.78
CA SER A 51 -8.33 3.31 7.72
C SER A 51 -8.53 2.77 6.30
N LEU A 52 -8.59 3.66 5.30
CA LEU A 52 -8.70 3.27 3.90
C LEU A 52 -7.46 2.47 3.43
N ASP A 53 -6.27 2.88 3.86
CA ASP A 53 -5.03 2.19 3.50
C ASP A 53 -4.97 0.78 4.11
N LEU A 54 -5.41 0.62 5.36
CA LEU A 54 -5.49 -0.68 6.04
C LEU A 54 -6.40 -1.64 5.27
N HIS A 55 -7.60 -1.19 4.90
CA HIS A 55 -8.56 -1.98 4.11
C HIS A 55 -8.03 -2.33 2.72
N THR A 56 -7.41 -1.35 2.05
CA THR A 56 -6.78 -1.58 0.74
C THR A 56 -5.68 -2.62 0.86
N HIS A 57 -4.76 -2.43 1.80
CA HIS A 57 -3.59 -3.30 1.97
C HIS A 57 -3.95 -4.72 2.44
N CYS A 58 -5.05 -4.89 3.19
CA CYS A 58 -5.55 -6.21 3.61
C CYS A 58 -5.70 -7.16 2.43
N SER A 59 -6.33 -6.72 1.34
CA SER A 59 -6.51 -7.54 0.13
C SER A 59 -5.17 -7.96 -0.48
N TYR A 60 -4.20 -7.04 -0.55
CA TYR A 60 -2.86 -7.35 -1.07
C TYR A 60 -2.13 -8.39 -0.20
N GLN A 61 -2.18 -8.21 1.13
CA GLN A 61 -1.46 -9.09 2.05
C GLN A 61 -2.12 -10.47 2.21
N LEU A 62 -3.44 -10.57 2.03
CA LEU A 62 -4.13 -11.87 1.93
C LEU A 62 -3.74 -12.64 0.66
N MET A 63 -3.48 -11.94 -0.45
CA MET A 63 -3.02 -12.56 -1.70
C MET A 63 -1.53 -12.93 -1.68
N LEU A 64 -0.71 -12.11 -1.01
CA LEU A 64 0.73 -12.31 -0.85
C LEU A 64 1.16 -11.89 0.56
N PRO A 65 1.52 -12.82 1.46
CA PRO A 65 1.87 -12.51 2.85
C PRO A 65 3.02 -11.50 3.01
N GLU A 66 3.89 -11.39 2.02
CA GLU A 66 5.01 -10.45 1.95
C GLU A 66 4.65 -9.08 1.33
N ALA A 67 3.40 -8.85 0.94
CA ALA A 67 2.99 -7.58 0.35
C ALA A 67 3.29 -6.41 1.31
N ILE A 68 3.64 -5.24 0.73
CA ILE A 68 3.94 -4.02 1.50
C ILE A 68 3.11 -2.82 1.04
N ALA A 69 2.86 -1.89 1.95
CA ALA A 69 2.31 -0.57 1.66
C ALA A 69 3.36 0.50 1.97
N ILE A 70 3.74 1.29 0.96
CA ILE A 70 4.69 2.40 1.13
C ILE A 70 3.91 3.71 1.17
N VAL A 71 4.11 4.48 2.24
CA VAL A 71 3.50 5.81 2.40
C VAL A 71 4.58 6.86 2.29
N CYS A 72 4.48 7.74 1.30
CA CYS A 72 5.37 8.90 1.17
C CYS A 72 4.71 10.15 1.76
N ALA A 73 5.28 10.71 2.82
CA ALA A 73 4.80 11.91 3.51
C ALA A 73 5.80 13.07 3.34
N PRO A 74 5.88 13.72 2.16
CA PRO A 74 6.95 14.67 1.82
C PRO A 74 7.03 15.89 2.74
N SER A 75 5.94 16.22 3.46
CA SER A 75 5.86 17.36 4.37
C SER A 75 6.21 17.02 5.82
N TYR A 76 6.57 15.78 6.12
CA TYR A 76 6.79 15.27 7.49
C TYR A 76 8.09 14.47 7.62
N GLN A 77 8.51 14.22 8.86
CA GLN A 77 9.57 13.27 9.18
C GLN A 77 8.99 12.14 10.07
N PRO A 78 9.15 10.86 9.70
CA PRO A 78 9.82 10.38 8.49
C PRO A 78 9.06 10.76 7.21
N ASN A 79 9.82 10.99 6.14
CA ASN A 79 9.29 11.41 4.84
C ASN A 79 8.74 10.25 4.01
N PHE A 80 9.01 9.01 4.41
CA PHE A 80 8.33 7.82 3.95
C PHE A 80 8.37 6.72 5.01
N GLY A 81 7.53 5.70 4.84
CA GLY A 81 7.49 4.50 5.68
C GLY A 81 6.99 3.31 4.88
N ILE A 82 7.46 2.11 5.24
CA ILE A 82 7.06 0.85 4.61
C ILE A 82 6.38 0.02 5.67
N PHE A 83 5.13 -0.36 5.41
CA PHE A 83 4.25 -0.99 6.39
C PHE A 83 3.70 -2.31 5.88
N ARG A 84 3.27 -3.13 6.84
CA ARG A 84 2.46 -4.33 6.64
C ARG A 84 1.40 -4.44 7.75
N LEU A 85 0.30 -5.12 7.50
CA LEU A 85 -0.59 -5.55 8.57
C LEU A 85 0.12 -6.59 9.44
N THR A 86 -0.15 -6.55 10.74
CA THR A 86 0.25 -7.64 11.63
C THR A 86 -0.60 -8.86 11.35
N ASP A 87 -0.01 -10.03 11.55
CA ASP A 87 -0.64 -11.30 11.25
C ASP A 87 -0.19 -12.33 12.29
N PRO A 88 -0.96 -12.53 13.38
CA PRO A 88 -2.13 -11.74 13.86
C PRO A 88 -1.72 -10.42 14.57
N PRO A 89 -2.65 -9.51 14.97
CA PRO A 89 -4.11 -9.56 14.79
C PRO A 89 -4.66 -8.69 13.65
N GLY A 90 -3.82 -7.95 12.93
CA GLY A 90 -4.22 -6.94 11.96
C GLY A 90 -5.05 -7.48 10.80
N LEU A 91 -4.62 -8.57 10.17
CA LEU A 91 -5.36 -9.18 9.06
C LEU A 91 -6.77 -9.62 9.47
N ASP A 92 -6.91 -10.26 10.64
CA ASP A 92 -8.21 -10.71 11.15
C ASP A 92 -9.14 -9.51 11.39
N ILE A 93 -8.65 -8.48 12.08
CA ILE A 93 -9.43 -7.28 12.43
C ILE A 93 -9.94 -6.56 11.17
N ILE A 94 -9.08 -6.39 10.17
CA ILE A 94 -9.44 -5.63 8.97
C ILE A 94 -10.33 -6.46 8.04
N SER A 95 -10.03 -7.75 7.85
CA SER A 95 -10.84 -8.63 6.99
C SER A 95 -12.26 -8.86 7.52
N GLU A 96 -12.47 -8.82 8.83
CA GLU A 96 -13.78 -8.95 9.46
C GLU A 96 -14.53 -7.62 9.62
N CYS A 97 -13.89 -6.48 9.36
CA CYS A 97 -14.50 -5.16 9.55
C CYS A 97 -15.56 -4.87 8.47
N LYS A 98 -16.78 -4.53 8.90
CA LYS A 98 -17.94 -4.26 8.03
C LYS A 98 -18.42 -2.80 8.08
N GLN A 99 -17.61 -1.89 8.62
CA GLN A 99 -17.99 -0.48 8.69
C GLN A 99 -18.04 0.12 7.29
N THR A 100 -19.08 0.89 7.01
CA THR A 100 -19.32 1.50 5.70
C THR A 100 -18.60 2.82 5.43
N PRO A 101 -18.29 3.69 6.42
CA PRO A 101 -17.52 4.91 6.14
C PRO A 101 -16.10 4.58 5.71
N ALA A 102 -15.57 5.28 4.69
CA ALA A 102 -14.20 5.08 4.21
C ALA A 102 -13.13 5.34 5.28
N PHE A 103 -13.41 6.25 6.21
CA PHE A 103 -12.56 6.55 7.36
C PHE A 103 -13.31 6.26 8.65
N HIS A 104 -12.84 5.28 9.42
CA HIS A 104 -13.39 4.92 10.71
C HIS A 104 -12.29 4.41 11.66
N PRO A 105 -12.47 4.50 12.98
CA PRO A 105 -11.53 3.95 13.93
C PRO A 105 -11.60 2.42 13.97
N HIS A 106 -10.46 1.80 14.29
CA HIS A 106 -10.33 0.39 14.61
C HIS A 106 -9.92 0.21 16.08
N PRO A 107 -10.03 -1.00 16.66
CA PRO A 107 -9.59 -1.27 18.03
C PRO A 107 -8.14 -0.84 18.28
N ASP A 108 -7.85 -0.40 19.51
CA ASP A 108 -6.51 0.00 19.93
C ASP A 108 -5.63 -1.24 20.16
N LEU A 109 -5.21 -1.84 19.05
CA LEU A 109 -4.37 -3.02 18.95
C LEU A 109 -3.28 -2.77 17.89
N PRO A 110 -2.17 -3.50 17.90
CA PRO A 110 -1.12 -3.34 16.89
C PRO A 110 -1.59 -3.90 15.54
N ILE A 111 -2.42 -3.15 14.80
CA ILE A 111 -3.05 -3.59 13.53
C ILE A 111 -2.03 -3.64 12.38
N TYR A 112 -1.06 -2.74 12.40
CA TYR A 112 0.00 -2.70 11.40
C TYR A 112 1.35 -2.40 12.05
N THR A 113 2.42 -2.69 11.34
CA THR A 113 3.79 -2.47 11.79
C THR A 113 4.70 -2.06 10.64
N SER A 114 5.88 -1.55 10.97
CA SER A 114 6.95 -1.32 10.00
C SER A 114 7.42 -2.66 9.41
N ALA A 115 7.57 -2.72 8.09
CA ALA A 115 8.14 -3.89 7.40
C ALA A 115 9.69 -3.86 7.36
N GLN A 116 10.32 -2.81 7.92
CA GLN A 116 11.77 -2.59 7.89
C GLN A 116 12.48 -2.83 9.23
N GLU A 117 11.77 -2.68 10.35
CA GLU A 117 12.38 -2.77 11.69
C GLU A 117 12.76 -4.23 12.06
N ALA A 118 13.39 -4.45 13.22
CA ALA A 118 13.96 -5.74 13.60
C ALA A 118 12.96 -6.90 13.45
N GLY A 119 13.22 -7.79 12.48
CA GLY A 119 12.32 -8.89 12.10
C GLY A 119 11.50 -8.66 10.82
N GLY A 120 11.65 -7.50 10.18
CA GLY A 120 11.06 -7.16 8.90
C GLY A 120 11.68 -7.93 7.73
N HIS A 121 10.93 -8.06 6.65
CA HIS A 121 11.30 -8.85 5.47
C HIS A 121 11.80 -7.98 4.30
N ILE A 122 11.97 -6.67 4.51
CA ILE A 122 12.35 -5.70 3.48
C ILE A 122 13.77 -5.17 3.66
N GLN A 123 14.52 -5.17 2.57
CA GLN A 123 15.82 -4.50 2.47
C GLN A 123 15.76 -3.44 1.36
N ILE A 124 16.22 -2.24 1.69
CA ILE A 124 16.39 -1.17 0.69
C ILE A 124 17.78 -1.32 0.08
N ALA A 125 17.83 -1.33 -1.24
CA ALA A 125 19.05 -1.36 -2.02
C ALA A 125 18.98 -0.29 -3.10
N ASP A 126 20.14 0.16 -3.57
CA ASP A 126 20.26 1.06 -4.71
C ASP A 126 20.36 0.23 -6.00
N TYR A 127 19.38 0.36 -6.88
CA TYR A 127 19.30 -0.35 -8.16
C TYR A 127 18.31 0.32 -9.12
N ASP A 128 18.50 0.07 -10.41
CA ASP A 128 17.61 0.57 -11.45
C ASP A 128 16.27 -0.17 -11.46
N PHE A 129 15.18 0.57 -11.64
CA PHE A 129 13.83 0.03 -11.83
C PHE A 129 13.10 0.77 -12.95
N LYS A 130 12.08 0.13 -13.53
CA LYS A 130 11.29 0.71 -14.61
C LYS A 130 10.08 1.45 -14.05
N VAL A 131 9.71 2.57 -14.67
CA VAL A 131 8.45 3.27 -14.39
C VAL A 131 7.54 3.15 -15.60
N LEU A 132 6.35 2.61 -15.41
CA LEU A 132 5.28 2.54 -16.41
C LEU A 132 4.14 3.45 -15.98
N ASP A 133 3.99 4.60 -16.65
CA ASP A 133 2.93 5.57 -16.37
C ASP A 133 1.76 5.35 -17.34
N LEU A 134 0.66 4.79 -16.84
CA LEU A 134 -0.54 4.46 -17.62
C LEU A 134 -1.58 5.59 -17.63
N ARG A 135 -1.29 6.73 -17.00
CA ARG A 135 -2.21 7.89 -16.96
C ARG A 135 -2.29 8.65 -18.28
N LYS A 136 -1.36 8.39 -19.22
CA LYS A 136 -1.19 9.11 -20.48
C LYS A 136 -1.69 8.30 -21.67
#